data_AF-A0A3P5DP62-F1
#
_entry.id   AF-A0A3P5DP62-F1
#
_cell.length_a   1.000
_cell.length_b   1.000
_cell.length_c   1.000
_cell.angle_alpha   90.00
_cell.angle_beta   90.00
_cell.angle_gamma   90.00
#
_symmetry.space_group_name_H-M   'P 1'
#
loop_
_entity.id
_entity.type
_entity.pdbx_description
1 polymer ?
#
loop_
_entity_poly.entity_id
_entity_poly.type
_entity_poly.pdbx_seq_one_letter_code
_entity_poly.pdbx_strand_id
1 'polypeptide(L)' 'MRYTDSRKLTPETDANHKTASPQPIRRITSQTLLGPDGKLIIDHDGQGYLLRKTQAGKLLLTK' A
#
# COMPACT_ATOMS: atom_id res chain seq x y z
N MET A 1 6.31 10.90 -54.92
CA MET A 1 7.16 9.68 -54.93
C MET A 1 8.33 9.91 -53.97
N ARG A 2 8.60 8.94 -53.06
CA ARG A 2 9.84 8.77 -52.25
C ARG A 2 9.97 9.65 -50.99
N TYR A 3 10.39 9.19 -49.80
CA TYR A 3 10.77 7.88 -49.23
C TYR A 3 10.39 7.88 -47.71
N THR A 4 10.20 6.70 -47.14
CA THR A 4 10.06 6.42 -45.70
C THR A 4 11.35 6.72 -44.92
N ASP A 5 11.27 7.40 -43.77
CA ASP A 5 12.28 7.29 -42.70
C ASP A 5 11.56 7.02 -41.37
N SER A 6 11.28 5.75 -41.11
CA SER A 6 10.75 5.30 -39.83
C SER A 6 11.91 5.02 -38.90
N ARG A 7 12.38 6.04 -38.18
CA ARG A 7 13.35 5.88 -37.09
C ARG A 7 12.79 4.90 -36.07
N LYS A 8 13.37 3.71 -36.04
CA LYS A 8 13.15 2.67 -35.03
C LYS A 8 13.62 3.22 -33.69
N LEU A 9 12.69 3.72 -32.88
CA LEU A 9 12.87 3.88 -31.45
C LEU A 9 12.71 2.51 -30.82
N THR A 10 13.82 1.87 -30.47
CA THR A 10 13.83 0.72 -29.56
C THR A 10 13.37 1.20 -28.19
N PRO A 11 12.45 0.51 -27.49
CA PRO A 11 12.30 0.73 -26.07
C PRO A 11 13.51 0.07 -25.39
N GLU A 12 14.52 0.87 -25.01
CA GLU A 12 15.46 0.46 -23.97
C GLU A 12 14.64 0.09 -22.74
N THR A 13 14.44 -1.21 -22.56
CA THR A 13 13.83 -1.75 -21.35
C THR A 13 14.87 -1.60 -20.26
N ASP A 14 14.69 -0.62 -19.38
CA ASP A 14 15.42 -0.45 -18.12
C ASP A 14 15.28 -1.73 -17.27
N ALA A 15 16.10 -2.72 -17.59
CA ALA A 15 16.19 -4.02 -16.94
C ALA A 15 16.95 -3.94 -15.60
N ASN A 16 16.72 -2.87 -14.84
CA ASN A 16 17.31 -2.69 -13.52
C ASN A 16 16.27 -2.30 -12.46
N HIS A 17 15.07 -2.87 -12.55
CA HIS A 17 14.28 -3.07 -11.34
C HIS A 17 14.89 -4.23 -10.56
N LYS A 18 15.96 -3.93 -9.81
CA LYS A 18 16.48 -4.78 -8.74
C LYS A 18 15.33 -4.99 -7.78
N THR A 19 14.61 -6.11 -7.94
CA THR A 19 13.54 -6.53 -7.05
C THR A 19 14.15 -6.70 -5.67
N ALA A 20 13.98 -5.68 -4.83
CA ALA A 20 14.35 -5.76 -3.43
C ALA A 20 13.65 -6.99 -2.87
N SER A 21 14.40 -7.85 -2.18
CA SER A 21 13.80 -8.98 -1.47
C SER A 21 12.67 -8.45 -0.59
N PRO A 22 11.49 -9.12 -0.58
CA PRO A 22 10.35 -8.62 0.16
C PRO A 22 10.73 -8.45 1.62
N GLN A 23 10.62 -7.22 2.11
CA GLN A 23 10.83 -6.91 3.52
C GLN A 23 9.83 -7.72 4.35
N PRO A 24 10.23 -8.28 5.49
CA PRO A 24 9.29 -8.97 6.39
C PRO A 24 8.15 -8.04 6.78
N ILE A 25 6.90 -8.52 6.63
CA ILE A 25 5.72 -7.75 7.03
C ILE A 25 5.70 -7.65 8.56
N ARG A 26 5.67 -6.42 9.09
CA ARG A 26 5.53 -6.18 10.52
C ARG A 26 4.20 -6.74 11.03
N ARG A 27 4.24 -7.52 12.11
CA ARG A 27 3.07 -8.07 12.78
C ARG A 27 2.86 -7.37 14.13
N ILE A 28 1.60 -7.11 14.48
CA ILE A 28 1.20 -6.53 15.77
C ILE A 28 -0.13 -7.16 16.20
N THR A 29 -0.35 -7.32 17.50
CA THR A 29 -1.66 -7.79 17.99
C THR A 29 -2.68 -6.67 17.93
N SER A 30 -3.96 -7.00 17.74
CA SER A 30 -5.03 -6.01 17.76
C SER A 30 -5.17 -5.32 19.12
N GLN A 31 -4.89 -6.04 20.22
CA GLN A 31 -4.93 -5.47 21.56
C GLN A 31 -3.86 -4.39 21.76
N THR A 32 -2.63 -4.63 21.29
CA THR A 32 -1.56 -3.64 21.35
C THR A 32 -1.81 -2.48 20.39
N LEU A 33 -2.36 -2.75 19.21
CA LEU A 33 -2.63 -1.72 18.20
C LEU A 33 -3.75 -0.76 18.62
N LEU A 34 -4.82 -1.27 19.24
CA LEU A 34 -6.03 -0.50 19.58
C LEU A 34 -6.06 0.04 21.01
N GLY A 35 -5.21 -0.50 21.88
CA GLY A 35 -5.23 -0.16 23.30
C GLY A 35 -6.53 -0.56 24.03
N PRO A 36 -6.72 -0.07 25.27
CA PRO A 36 -7.88 -0.41 26.12
C PRO A 36 -9.22 0.00 25.51
N ASP A 37 -9.26 1.11 24.78
CA ASP A 37 -10.49 1.66 24.20
C ASP A 37 -10.99 0.87 22.98
N GLY A 38 -10.14 -0.02 22.44
CA GLY A 38 -10.48 -0.87 21.30
C GLY A 38 -10.70 -0.09 20.00
N LYS A 39 -10.17 1.14 19.92
CA LYS A 39 -10.34 2.10 18.82
C LYS A 39 -9.04 2.86 18.59
N LEU A 40 -8.74 3.16 17.33
CA LEU A 40 -7.58 3.94 16.89
C LEU A 40 -7.99 4.81 15.70
N ILE A 41 -7.54 6.06 15.67
CA ILE A 41 -7.57 6.88 14.46
C ILE A 41 -6.22 6.71 13.74
N ILE A 42 -6.29 6.44 12.44
CA ILE A 42 -5.14 6.36 11.54
C ILE A 42 -5.21 7.58 10.63
N ASP A 43 -4.27 8.50 10.77
CA ASP A 43 -4.08 9.57 9.81
C ASP A 43 -3.37 9.02 8.56
N HIS A 44 -4.04 9.11 7.43
CA HIS A 44 -3.53 8.66 6.15
C HIS A 44 -3.95 9.63 5.05
N ASP A 45 -2.98 10.20 4.33
CA ASP A 45 -3.20 11.18 3.26
C ASP A 45 -4.10 12.36 3.68
N GLY A 46 -3.86 12.88 4.89
CA GLY A 46 -4.62 14.00 5.47
C GLY A 46 -6.05 13.65 5.91
N GLN A 47 -6.42 12.38 5.90
CA GLN A 47 -7.73 11.89 6.33
C GLN A 47 -7.59 10.95 7.52
N GLY A 48 -8.50 11.11 8.49
CA GLY A 48 -8.59 10.20 9.63
C GLY A 48 -9.44 8.98 9.29
N TYR A 49 -8.92 7.79 9.58
CA TYR A 49 -9.66 6.53 9.49
C TYR A 49 -9.81 5.91 10.87
N LEU A 50 -11.03 5.55 11.26
CA LEU A 50 -11.30 4.83 12.50
C LEU A 50 -11.14 3.33 12.31
N LEU A 51 -10.14 2.75 12.95
CA LEU A 51 -10.03 1.30 13.16
C LEU A 51 -10.63 0.95 14.52
N ARG A 52 -11.57 0.00 14.56
CA ARG A 52 -12.19 -0.48 15.81
C ARG A 52 -12.49 -1.96 15.81
N LYS A 53 -12.62 -2.54 17.00
CA LYS A 53 -13.23 -3.86 17.17
C LYS A 53 -14.76 -3.76 17.06
N THR A 54 -15.38 -4.69 16.36
CA THR A 54 -16.84 -4.83 16.27
C THR A 54 -17.38 -5.71 17.39
N GLN A 55 -18.70 -5.69 17.61
CA GLN A 55 -19.37 -6.57 18.58
C GLN A 55 -19.14 -8.06 18.26
N ALA A 56 -19.04 -8.41 16.96
CA ALA A 56 -18.72 -9.77 16.50
C ALA A 56 -17.22 -10.11 16.64
N GLY A 57 -16.40 -9.24 17.24
CA GLY A 57 -15.00 -9.50 17.53
C GLY A 57 -14.02 -9.26 16.38
N LYS A 58 -14.50 -8.87 15.19
CA LYS A 58 -13.66 -8.53 14.03
C LYS A 58 -13.14 -7.09 14.10
N LEU A 59 -12.15 -6.76 13.28
CA LEU A 59 -11.72 -5.37 13.07
C LEU A 59 -12.49 -4.75 11.91
N LEU A 60 -12.82 -3.47 12.05
CA LEU A 60 -13.47 -2.67 11.03
C LEU A 60 -12.74 -1.33 10.88
N LEU A 61 -12.39 -0.99 9.65
CA LEU A 61 -11.84 0.31 9.26
C LEU A 61 -12.94 1.12 8.56
N THR A 62 -13.19 2.33 9.04
CA THR A 62 -14.14 3.29 8.43
C THR A 62 -13.48 4.64 8.26
N LYS A 63 -13.89 5.39 7.24
CA LYS A 63 -13.55 6.81 7.06
C LYS A 63 -14.52 7.68 7.87
#